data_AF-A0A9R1JRQ7-F1
#
_entry.id   AF-A0A9R1JRQ7-F1
#
_cell.length_a   1.000
_cell.length_b   1.000
_cell.length_c   1.000
_cell.angle_alpha   90.00
_cell.angle_beta   90.00
_cell.angle_gamma   90.00
#
_symmetry.space_group_name_H-M   'P 1'
#
loop_
_entity.id
_entity.type
_entity.pdbx_description
1 polymer ?
#
loop_
_entity_poly.entity_id
_entity_poly.type
_entity_poly.pdbx_seq_one_letter_code
_entity_poly.pdbx_strand_id
1 'polypeptide(L)'
;MHSWGTRLLAASTTAALLLIATCAAASALDAFHVPSVEAQAHVTKINRFHKQINGNDKVTLTFSLSANLESLFTWNTKQVFAFVTAEYETAKNSLNQVSLWDKIIPDKDQANVQVEVKSKYPLTDQGTSLRGKKVQLVLHWHIMPNAGAMIRGKMPLSGFTLPDTYTS
;
A
#
# COMPACT_ATOMS: atom_id res chain seq x y z
N MET A 1 -56.29 19.30 6.94
CA MET A 1 -56.17 18.14 6.02
C MET A 1 -54.89 18.31 5.22
N HIS A 2 -53.96 17.35 5.24
CA HIS A 2 -52.72 17.45 4.47
C HIS A 2 -53.00 17.34 2.97
N SER A 3 -52.44 18.24 2.17
CA SER A 3 -52.56 18.17 0.71
C SER A 3 -51.80 16.96 0.17
N TRP A 4 -52.24 16.40 -0.95
CA TRP A 4 -51.59 15.25 -1.58
C TRP A 4 -50.10 15.50 -1.86
N GLY A 5 -49.74 16.73 -2.24
CA GLY A 5 -48.34 17.13 -2.43
C GLY A 5 -47.49 17.06 -1.15
N THR A 6 -48.02 17.47 0.01
CA THR A 6 -47.28 17.37 1.29
C THR A 6 -47.04 15.93 1.72
N ARG A 7 -47.97 15.02 1.40
CA ARG A 7 -47.81 13.58 1.69
C ARG A 7 -46.78 12.92 0.78
N LEU A 8 -46.78 13.24 -0.50
CA LEU A 8 -45.78 12.77 -1.44
C LEU A 8 -44.38 13.27 -1.07
N LEU A 9 -44.25 14.57 -0.77
CA LEU A 9 -42.98 15.14 -0.35
C LEU A 9 -42.44 14.44 0.91
N ALA A 10 -43.29 14.24 1.93
CA ALA A 10 -42.90 13.55 3.15
C ALA A 10 -42.47 12.08 2.89
N ALA A 11 -43.18 11.36 2.02
CA ALA A 11 -42.81 10.00 1.63
C ALA A 11 -41.47 9.97 0.89
N SER A 12 -41.26 10.89 -0.06
CA SER A 12 -40.01 11.00 -0.82
C SER A 12 -38.82 11.38 0.08
N THR A 13 -38.97 12.35 0.99
CA THR A 13 -37.89 12.73 1.91
C THR A 13 -37.56 11.60 2.88
N THR A 14 -38.57 10.88 3.37
CA THR A 14 -38.37 9.73 4.26
C THR A 14 -37.62 8.61 3.54
N ALA A 15 -38.02 8.29 2.30
CA ALA A 15 -37.32 7.31 1.48
C ALA A 15 -35.86 7.71 1.22
N ALA A 16 -35.60 8.98 0.89
CA ALA A 16 -34.25 9.48 0.69
C ALA A 16 -33.40 9.40 1.97
N LEU A 17 -33.95 9.74 3.13
CA LEU A 17 -33.24 9.64 4.41
C LEU A 17 -32.92 8.19 4.78
N LEU A 18 -33.85 7.27 4.56
CA LEU A 18 -33.62 5.84 4.78
C LEU A 18 -32.52 5.32 3.85
N LEU A 19 -32.53 5.71 2.57
CA LEU A 19 -31.47 5.33 1.63
C LEU A 19 -30.10 5.85 2.10
N ILE A 20 -30.00 7.13 2.45
CA ILE A 20 -28.75 7.73 2.97
C ILE A 20 -28.28 6.99 4.23
N ALA A 21 -29.19 6.68 5.16
CA ALA A 21 -28.86 5.94 6.37
C ALA A 21 -28.33 4.53 6.05
N THR A 22 -28.95 3.82 5.09
CA THR A 22 -28.46 2.50 4.67
C THR A 22 -27.10 2.56 3.98
N CYS A 23 -26.85 3.55 3.11
CA CYS A 23 -25.54 3.74 2.48
C CYS A 23 -24.47 4.07 3.54
N ALA A 24 -24.77 4.96 4.50
CA ALA A 24 -23.85 5.30 5.57
C ALA A 24 -23.54 4.08 6.46
N ALA A 25 -24.55 3.27 6.80
CA ALA A 25 -24.37 2.04 7.55
C ALA A 25 -23.52 1.02 6.79
N ALA A 26 -23.78 0.83 5.49
CA ALA A 26 -22.96 -0.02 4.64
C ALA A 26 -21.50 0.47 4.56
N SER A 27 -21.26 1.78 4.57
CA SER A 27 -19.90 2.33 4.46
C SER A 27 -19.15 2.16 5.77
N ALA A 28 -19.86 2.25 6.90
CA ALA A 28 -19.31 1.96 8.21
C ALA A 28 -18.99 0.46 8.37
N LEU A 29 -19.78 -0.43 7.76
CA LEU A 29 -19.53 -1.87 7.77
C LEU A 29 -18.24 -2.25 7.05
N ASP A 30 -17.83 -1.52 6.01
CA ASP A 30 -16.55 -1.74 5.33
C ASP A 30 -15.34 -1.52 6.26
N ALA A 31 -15.48 -0.76 7.34
CA ALA A 31 -14.41 -0.62 8.33
C ALA A 31 -14.12 -1.94 9.10
N PHE A 32 -15.07 -2.87 9.09
CA PHE A 32 -14.94 -4.20 9.68
C PHE A 32 -14.59 -5.28 8.64
N HIS A 33 -14.47 -4.92 7.37
CA HIS A 33 -14.04 -5.85 6.32
C HIS A 33 -12.58 -6.25 6.54
N VAL A 34 -12.32 -7.56 6.61
CA VAL A 34 -10.97 -8.11 6.75
C VAL A 34 -10.52 -8.65 5.39
N PRO A 35 -9.63 -7.94 4.69
CA PRO A 35 -9.20 -8.37 3.36
C PRO A 35 -8.25 -9.57 3.43
N SER A 36 -8.47 -10.56 2.58
CA SER A 36 -7.54 -11.66 2.34
C SER A 36 -6.52 -11.25 1.26
N VAL A 37 -5.45 -10.57 1.67
CA VAL A 37 -4.38 -10.16 0.74
C VAL A 37 -3.36 -11.29 0.62
N GLU A 38 -3.06 -11.69 -0.62
CA GLU A 38 -2.00 -12.64 -0.92
C GLU A 38 -0.92 -11.93 -1.72
N ALA A 39 0.28 -11.82 -1.16
CA ALA A 39 1.38 -11.14 -1.82
C ALA A 39 2.72 -11.81 -1.54
N GLN A 40 3.57 -11.81 -2.56
CA GLN A 40 4.94 -12.27 -2.52
C GLN A 40 5.82 -11.31 -3.32
N ALA A 41 7.01 -11.04 -2.82
CA ALA A 41 8.03 -10.31 -3.58
C ALA A 41 9.38 -10.93 -3.31
N HIS A 42 10.27 -10.92 -4.29
CA HIS A 42 11.63 -11.42 -4.16
C HIS A 42 12.59 -10.51 -4.92
N VAL A 43 13.72 -10.19 -4.29
CA VAL A 43 14.78 -9.45 -4.98
C VAL A 43 15.42 -10.36 -6.01
N THR A 44 15.27 -10.02 -7.29
CA THR A 44 15.85 -10.79 -8.40
C THR A 44 17.29 -10.38 -8.66
N LYS A 45 17.60 -9.09 -8.52
CA LYS A 45 18.95 -8.57 -8.76
C LYS A 45 19.27 -7.35 -7.92
N ILE A 46 20.45 -7.33 -7.31
CA ILE A 46 21.04 -6.09 -6.78
C ILE A 46 21.81 -5.44 -7.92
N ASN A 47 21.26 -4.36 -8.48
CA ASN A 47 21.79 -3.74 -9.69
C ASN A 47 23.08 -2.98 -9.44
N ARG A 48 23.14 -2.25 -8.32
CA ARG A 48 24.31 -1.46 -7.93
C ARG A 48 24.23 -1.15 -6.45
N PHE A 49 25.33 -1.35 -5.73
CA PHE A 49 25.47 -0.98 -4.34
C PHE A 49 26.79 -0.23 -4.15
N HIS A 50 26.72 1.06 -3.87
CA HIS A 50 27.92 1.89 -3.76
C HIS A 50 27.73 2.98 -2.70
N LYS A 51 28.85 3.53 -2.27
CA LYS A 51 28.89 4.73 -1.45
C LYS A 51 28.79 5.98 -2.34
N GLN A 52 27.88 6.88 -2.01
CA GLN A 52 27.74 8.17 -2.66
C GLN A 52 28.83 9.15 -2.18
N ILE A 53 29.03 10.24 -2.93
CA ILE A 53 30.02 11.29 -2.62
C ILE A 53 29.76 11.93 -1.24
N ASN A 54 28.49 12.07 -0.85
CA ASN A 54 28.09 12.58 0.46
C ASN A 54 28.29 11.57 1.61
N GLY A 55 28.82 10.38 1.32
CA GLY A 55 29.12 9.35 2.31
C GLY A 55 27.99 8.36 2.59
N ASN A 56 26.82 8.51 1.96
CA ASN A 56 25.67 7.63 2.14
C ASN A 56 25.74 6.38 1.28
N ASP A 57 25.27 5.26 1.81
CA ASP A 57 25.08 4.03 1.04
C ASP A 57 23.87 4.17 0.14
N LYS A 58 24.01 3.74 -1.11
CA LYS A 58 22.91 3.71 -2.09
C LYS A 58 22.86 2.37 -2.81
N VAL A 59 21.69 1.76 -2.75
CA VAL A 59 21.36 0.49 -3.40
C VAL A 59 20.26 0.72 -4.44
N THR A 60 20.48 0.20 -5.64
CA THR A 60 19.42 0.00 -6.62
C THR A 60 19.24 -1.49 -6.84
N LEU A 61 17.98 -1.94 -6.88
CA LEU A 61 17.66 -3.36 -6.99
C LEU A 61 16.50 -3.55 -7.96
N THR A 62 16.39 -4.75 -8.50
CA THR A 62 15.24 -5.23 -9.26
C THR A 62 14.60 -6.33 -8.43
N PHE A 63 13.28 -6.31 -8.37
CA PHE A 63 12.51 -7.30 -7.63
C PHE A 63 11.25 -7.67 -8.40
N SER A 64 10.83 -8.91 -8.23
CA SER A 64 9.52 -9.38 -8.66
C SER A 64 8.50 -9.14 -7.55
N LEU A 65 7.30 -8.73 -7.93
CA LEU A 65 6.15 -8.53 -7.05
C LEU A 65 4.95 -9.22 -7.68
N SER A 66 4.32 -10.10 -6.92
CA SER A 66 3.03 -10.71 -7.23
C SER A 66 2.11 -10.47 -6.05
N ALA A 67 1.05 -9.70 -6.24
CA ALA A 67 0.12 -9.30 -5.18
C ALA A 67 -1.32 -9.32 -5.71
N ASN A 68 -2.16 -10.14 -5.07
CA ASN A 68 -3.60 -10.11 -5.23
C ASN A 68 -4.21 -9.17 -4.18
N LEU A 69 -4.64 -8.00 -4.64
CA LEU A 69 -5.22 -6.94 -3.83
C LEU A 69 -6.72 -6.76 -4.07
N GLU A 70 -7.37 -7.66 -4.80
CA GLU A 70 -8.78 -7.56 -5.16
C GLU A 70 -9.69 -7.50 -3.93
N SER A 71 -9.31 -8.19 -2.85
CA SER A 71 -10.05 -8.20 -1.59
C SER A 71 -10.05 -6.85 -0.87
N LEU A 72 -9.23 -5.87 -1.28
CA LEU A 72 -9.25 -4.50 -0.77
C LEU A 72 -10.36 -3.64 -1.39
N PHE A 73 -11.00 -4.11 -2.46
CA PHE A 73 -12.05 -3.39 -3.15
C PHE A 73 -13.42 -3.85 -2.64
N THR A 74 -14.10 -2.97 -1.90
CA THR A 74 -15.52 -3.10 -1.57
C THR A 74 -16.33 -2.15 -2.45
N TRP A 75 -17.64 -2.07 -2.21
CA TRP A 75 -18.52 -1.14 -2.91
C TRP A 75 -18.15 0.34 -2.65
N ASN A 76 -17.52 0.64 -1.51
CA ASN A 76 -17.12 2.01 -1.13
C ASN A 76 -15.65 2.32 -1.48
N THR A 77 -14.86 1.38 -1.99
CA THR A 77 -13.46 1.67 -2.35
C THR A 77 -13.40 2.53 -3.61
N LYS A 78 -12.79 3.71 -3.50
CA LYS A 78 -12.53 4.59 -4.64
C LYS A 78 -11.25 4.20 -5.38
N GLN A 79 -10.19 3.95 -4.62
CA GLN A 79 -8.88 3.56 -5.14
C GLN A 79 -8.02 2.98 -4.01
N VAL A 80 -7.03 2.19 -4.38
CA VAL A 80 -6.00 1.66 -3.45
C VAL A 80 -4.64 2.22 -3.85
N PHE A 81 -3.93 2.81 -2.90
CA PHE A 81 -2.52 3.15 -3.08
C PHE A 81 -1.65 2.06 -2.45
N ALA A 82 -0.99 1.27 -3.28
CA ALA A 82 -0.11 0.18 -2.84
C ALA A 82 1.35 0.58 -3.04
N PHE A 83 2.21 0.28 -2.08
CA PHE A 83 3.64 0.55 -2.17
C PHE A 83 4.46 -0.49 -1.43
N VAL A 84 5.63 -0.82 -1.97
CA VAL A 84 6.57 -1.77 -1.36
C VAL A 84 7.70 -0.98 -0.73
N THR A 85 8.03 -1.32 0.50
CA THR A 85 9.11 -0.69 1.26
C THR A 85 10.22 -1.69 1.59
N ALA A 86 11.45 -1.19 1.67
CA ALA A 86 12.56 -1.85 2.34
C ALA A 86 12.61 -1.36 3.79
N GLU A 87 12.43 -2.28 4.73
CA GLU A 87 12.49 -2.06 6.17
C GLU A 87 13.73 -2.73 6.76
N TYR A 88 14.49 -1.98 7.57
CA TYR A 88 15.71 -2.47 8.21
C TYR A 88 16.06 -1.65 9.45
N GLU A 89 16.83 -2.27 10.34
CA GLU A 89 17.26 -1.67 11.61
C GLU A 89 18.73 -1.26 11.57
N THR A 90 19.03 -0.13 12.22
CA THR A 90 20.39 0.36 12.40
C THR A 90 20.61 0.73 13.86
N ALA A 91 21.87 0.86 14.29
CA ALA A 91 22.17 1.24 15.67
C ALA A 91 21.59 2.62 16.05
N LYS A 92 21.32 3.49 15.06
CA LYS A 92 20.75 4.82 15.27
C LYS A 92 19.23 4.84 15.20
N ASN A 93 18.62 3.97 14.39
CA ASN A 93 17.19 3.97 14.13
C ASN A 93 16.63 2.54 14.25
N SER A 94 15.65 2.37 15.13
CA SER A 94 14.93 1.12 15.32
C SER A 94 14.09 0.70 14.11
N LEU A 95 13.78 1.63 13.20
CA LEU A 95 13.08 1.34 11.95
C LEU A 95 13.48 2.36 10.88
N ASN A 96 14.13 1.89 9.82
CA ASN A 96 14.34 2.66 8.60
C ASN A 96 13.43 2.07 7.53
N GLN A 97 12.60 2.91 6.92
CA GLN A 97 11.63 2.50 5.91
C GLN A 97 11.84 3.33 4.64
N VAL A 98 12.15 2.67 3.53
CA VAL A 98 12.35 3.33 2.24
C VAL A 98 11.41 2.71 1.21
N SER A 99 10.54 3.52 0.60
CA SER A 99 9.70 3.06 -0.51
C SER A 99 10.57 2.69 -1.70
N LEU A 100 10.31 1.54 -2.33
CA LEU A 100 11.00 1.06 -3.53
C LEU A 100 10.13 1.17 -4.77
N TRP A 101 8.81 1.09 -4.60
CA TRP A 101 7.81 1.09 -5.66
C TRP A 101 6.46 1.49 -5.10
N ASP A 102 5.64 2.12 -5.95
CA ASP A 102 4.29 2.52 -5.64
C ASP A 102 3.40 2.43 -6.89
N LYS A 103 2.11 2.18 -6.68
CA LYS A 103 1.08 2.20 -7.71
C LYS A 103 -0.26 2.62 -7.10
N ILE A 104 -0.95 3.50 -7.81
CA ILE A 104 -2.38 3.77 -7.57
C ILE A 104 -3.17 2.77 -8.42
N ILE A 105 -4.03 2.00 -7.77
CA ILE A 105 -4.91 1.01 -8.38
C ILE A 105 -6.33 1.61 -8.32
N PRO A 106 -6.87 2.10 -9.45
CA PRO A 106 -8.17 2.77 -9.44
C PRO A 106 -9.32 1.77 -9.30
N ASP A 107 -9.20 0.57 -9.86
CA ASP A 107 -10.30 -0.38 -9.98
C ASP A 107 -9.86 -1.81 -9.63
N LYS A 108 -10.84 -2.62 -9.23
CA LYS A 108 -10.64 -4.03 -8.83
C LYS A 108 -9.99 -4.86 -9.94
N ASP A 109 -10.35 -4.62 -11.20
CA ASP A 109 -9.83 -5.39 -12.35
C ASP A 109 -8.31 -5.21 -12.55
N GLN A 110 -7.72 -4.17 -11.94
CA GLN A 110 -6.29 -3.89 -11.98
C GLN A 110 -5.56 -4.25 -10.67
N ALA A 111 -6.26 -4.87 -9.72
CA ALA A 111 -5.78 -5.14 -8.38
C ALA A 111 -4.94 -6.43 -8.27
N ASN A 112 -4.94 -7.27 -9.30
CA ASN A 112 -3.98 -8.35 -9.43
C ASN A 112 -2.70 -7.81 -10.11
N VAL A 113 -1.66 -7.58 -9.31
CA VAL A 113 -0.40 -6.97 -9.76
C VAL A 113 0.67 -8.04 -9.86
N GLN A 114 1.22 -8.24 -11.05
CA GLN A 114 2.37 -9.11 -11.29
C GLN A 114 3.39 -8.36 -12.14
N VAL A 115 4.50 -7.96 -11.53
CA VAL A 115 5.51 -7.12 -12.18
C VAL A 115 6.91 -7.51 -11.75
N GLU A 116 7.87 -7.39 -12.64
CA GLU A 116 9.29 -7.34 -12.30
C GLU A 116 9.82 -5.95 -12.62
N VAL A 117 10.25 -5.22 -11.58
CA VAL A 117 10.56 -3.80 -11.69
C VAL A 117 11.83 -3.45 -10.97
N LYS A 118 12.56 -2.49 -11.55
CA LYS A 118 13.64 -1.81 -10.86
C LYS A 118 13.05 -0.87 -9.80
N SER A 119 13.71 -0.77 -8.65
CA SER A 119 13.38 0.18 -7.60
C SER A 119 13.26 1.59 -8.17
N LYS A 120 12.05 2.16 -8.12
CA LYS A 120 11.74 3.52 -8.56
C LYS A 120 12.49 4.54 -7.71
N TYR A 121 12.54 4.29 -6.40
CA TYR A 121 13.34 5.05 -5.46
C TYR A 121 14.47 4.16 -4.94
N PRO A 122 15.75 4.56 -5.12
CA PRO A 122 16.88 3.82 -4.59
C PRO A 122 16.87 3.78 -3.06
N LEU A 123 17.17 2.62 -2.49
CA LEU A 123 17.39 2.48 -1.05
C LEU A 123 18.65 3.27 -0.67
N THR A 124 18.46 4.34 0.09
CA THR A 124 19.54 5.22 0.53
C THR A 124 19.52 5.31 2.05
N ASP A 125 20.66 5.04 2.68
CA ASP A 125 20.83 5.12 4.14
C ASP A 125 21.80 6.23 4.53
N GLN A 126 21.63 6.78 5.72
CA GLN A 126 22.54 7.78 6.26
C GLN A 126 23.80 7.11 6.81
N GLY A 127 24.89 7.21 6.06
CA GLY A 127 26.17 6.56 6.37
C GLY A 127 26.34 5.22 5.67
N THR A 128 27.14 4.33 6.26
CA THR A 128 27.60 3.08 5.61
C THR A 128 27.07 1.80 6.27
N SER A 129 25.80 1.80 6.69
CA SER A 129 25.25 0.72 7.51
C SER A 129 24.54 -0.37 6.73
N LEU A 130 24.47 -0.27 5.40
CA LEU A 130 23.73 -1.22 4.55
C LEU A 130 24.52 -2.47 4.17
N ARG A 131 25.85 -2.47 4.32
CA ARG A 131 26.69 -3.65 4.05
C ARG A 131 26.36 -4.81 4.99
N GLY A 132 26.14 -6.00 4.43
CA GLY A 132 25.75 -7.19 5.20
C GLY A 132 24.39 -7.08 5.88
N LYS A 133 23.60 -6.05 5.56
CA LYS A 133 22.36 -5.76 6.29
C LYS A 133 21.23 -6.67 5.80
N LYS A 134 20.50 -7.25 6.75
CA LYS A 134 19.23 -7.91 6.47
C LYS A 134 18.14 -6.84 6.27
N VAL A 135 17.50 -6.87 5.11
CA VAL A 135 16.43 -5.96 4.72
C VAL A 135 15.17 -6.78 4.48
N GLN A 136 14.04 -6.29 4.98
CA GLN A 136 12.73 -6.89 4.78
C GLN A 136 11.93 -6.09 3.76
N LEU A 137 11.36 -6.76 2.77
CA LEU A 137 10.35 -6.17 1.90
C LEU A 137 9.00 -6.25 2.59
N VAL A 138 8.29 -5.11 2.65
CA VAL A 138 6.95 -5.03 3.23
C VAL A 138 6.03 -4.32 2.24
N LEU A 139 4.91 -4.96 1.91
CA LEU A 139 3.84 -4.34 1.15
C LEU A 139 2.98 -3.51 2.10
N HIS A 140 2.73 -2.27 1.75
CA HIS A 140 1.79 -1.39 2.43
C HIS A 140 0.70 -0.99 1.44
N TRP A 141 -0.51 -0.78 1.95
CA TRP A 141 -1.60 -0.26 1.14
C TRP A 141 -2.46 0.70 1.94
N HIS A 142 -2.96 1.72 1.25
CA HIS A 142 -3.98 2.63 1.76
C HIS A 142 -5.24 2.49 0.89
N ILE A 143 -6.35 2.10 1.52
CA ILE A 143 -7.67 2.05 0.90
C ILE A 143 -8.30 3.42 1.06
N MET A 144 -8.57 4.09 -0.05
CA MET A 144 -9.26 5.38 -0.07
C MET A 144 -10.73 5.12 -0.38
N PRO A 145 -11.65 5.34 0.56
CA PRO A 145 -13.07 5.17 0.29
C PRO A 145 -13.64 6.37 -0.49
N ASN A 146 -14.81 6.18 -1.11
CA ASN A 146 -15.62 7.27 -1.64
C ASN A 146 -16.15 8.16 -0.51
N ALA A 147 -16.55 7.54 0.62
CA ALA A 147 -16.95 8.23 1.84
C ALA A 147 -16.39 7.54 3.09
N GLY A 148 -15.83 8.32 4.02
CA GLY A 148 -15.30 7.84 5.29
C GLY A 148 -13.78 8.00 5.43
N ALA A 149 -13.19 7.28 6.38
CA ALA A 149 -11.78 7.37 6.71
C ALA A 149 -10.92 6.42 5.86
N MET A 150 -9.68 6.84 5.58
CA MET A 150 -8.70 6.00 4.88
C MET A 150 -8.24 4.84 5.79
N ILE A 151 -8.28 3.62 5.26
CA ILE A 151 -7.85 2.41 5.97
C ILE A 151 -6.45 2.05 5.50
N ARG A 152 -5.57 1.67 6.43
CA ARG A 152 -4.17 1.32 6.13
C ARG A 152 -3.91 -0.12 6.54
N GLY A 153 -3.21 -0.86 5.70
CA GLY A 153 -2.75 -2.21 6.00
C GLY A 153 -1.32 -2.42 5.53
N LYS A 154 -0.69 -3.47 6.07
CA LYS A 154 0.64 -3.89 5.66
C LYS A 154 0.80 -5.40 5.79
N MET A 155 1.66 -5.96 4.96
CA MET A 155 2.00 -7.38 4.96
C MET A 155 3.51 -7.53 4.72
N PRO A 156 4.24 -8.18 5.64
CA PRO A 156 5.62 -8.58 5.39
C PRO A 156 5.69 -9.55 4.22
N LEU A 157 6.65 -9.35 3.32
CA LEU A 157 6.91 -10.21 2.18
C LEU A 157 8.17 -11.04 2.48
N SER A 158 9.21 -10.95 1.64
CA SER A 158 10.48 -11.64 1.84
C SER A 158 11.53 -10.77 2.54
N GLY A 159 12.50 -11.43 3.16
CA GLY A 159 13.75 -10.79 3.59
C GLY A 159 14.91 -11.18 2.68
N PHE A 160 15.85 -10.28 2.48
CA PHE A 160 17.10 -10.52 1.77
C PHE A 160 18.27 -9.86 2.50
N THR A 161 19.49 -10.33 2.24
CA THR A 161 20.70 -9.75 2.83
C THR A 161 21.48 -9.02 1.75
N LEU A 162 21.86 -7.78 2.02
CA LEU A 162 22.74 -7.01 1.16
C LEU A 162 24.19 -7.55 1.22
N PRO A 163 24.96 -7.48 0.12
CA PRO A 163 26.35 -7.90 0.10
C PRO A 163 27.20 -7.15 1.13
N ASP A 164 28.26 -7.78 1.61
CA ASP A 164 29.23 -7.14 2.51
C ASP A 164 30.14 -6.14 1.78
N THR A 165 30.26 -6.28 0.46
CA THR A 165 31.10 -5.44 -0.40
C THR A 165 30.24 -4.63 -1.37
N TYR A 166 30.74 -3.46 -1.77
CA TYR A 166 30.10 -2.64 -2.78
C TYR A 166 30.16 -3.33 -4.15
N THR A 167 29.06 -3.25 -4.90
CA THR A 167 28.92 -3.80 -6.24
C THR A 167 28.70 -2.67 -7.26
N SER A 168 29.49 -2.69 -8.33
CA SER A 168 29.44 -1.71 -9.41
C SER A 168 28.40 -2.06 -10.46
#